data_AF-A0A7Y6IIW3-F1
#
_entry.id   AF-A0A7Y6IIW3-F1
#
_cell.length_a   1.000
_cell.length_b   1.000
_cell.length_c   1.000
_cell.angle_alpha   90.00
_cell.angle_beta   90.00
_cell.angle_gamma   90.00
#
_symmetry.space_group_name_H-M   'P 1'
#
loop_
_entity.id
_entity.type
_entity.pdbx_description
1 polymer ?
#
loop_
_entity_poly.entity_id
_entity_poly.type
_entity_poly.pdbx_seq_one_letter_code
_entity_poly.pdbx_strand_id
1 'polypeptide(L)'
;TAAQRAKRLEDEYVSTEHLLVGLATDGGQVAELLKSQGATPQALLDAFEKVRGHARVTSETPADTYQALEKYGVDLTERARSGRLDPVIGRDSEIRRVVQVL
;
A
#
# COMPACT_ATOMS: atom_id res chain seq x y z
N THR A 1 -22.27 2.51 -4.05
CA THR A 1 -21.65 3.82 -3.70
C THR A 1 -20.33 3.63 -2.96
N ALA A 2 -19.48 4.66 -2.89
CA ALA A 2 -18.18 4.60 -2.21
C ALA A 2 -18.28 4.21 -0.72
N ALA A 3 -19.27 4.74 0.01
CA ALA A 3 -19.51 4.40 1.41
C ALA A 3 -19.84 2.90 1.64
N GLN A 4 -20.56 2.26 0.72
CA GLN A 4 -20.82 0.82 0.78
C GLN A 4 -19.56 -0.02 0.48
N ARG A 5 -18.58 0.53 -0.23
CA ARG A 5 -17.30 -0.13 -0.48
C ARG A 5 -16.41 -0.05 0.76
N ALA A 6 -16.28 1.13 1.36
CA ALA A 6 -15.58 1.30 2.63
C ALA A 6 -16.10 0.32 3.70
N LYS A 7 -17.42 0.23 3.88
CA LYS A 7 -18.03 -0.75 4.81
C LYS A 7 -17.70 -2.21 4.49
N ARG A 8 -17.61 -2.58 3.20
CA ARG A 8 -17.26 -3.95 2.78
C ARG A 8 -15.79 -4.30 3.02
N LEU A 9 -14.93 -3.29 2.96
CA LEU A 9 -13.49 -3.42 3.22
C LEU A 9 -13.16 -3.16 4.70
N GLU A 10 -14.20 -3.04 5.54
CA GLU A 10 -14.08 -2.75 6.98
C GLU A 10 -13.26 -1.48 7.27
N ASP A 11 -13.31 -0.52 6.35
CA ASP A 11 -12.63 0.76 6.47
C ASP A 11 -13.51 1.73 7.26
N GLU A 12 -12.87 2.46 8.18
CA GLU A 12 -13.54 3.44 9.05
C GLU A 12 -13.82 4.75 8.30
N TYR A 13 -13.04 5.05 7.24
CA TYR A 13 -13.19 6.23 6.41
C TYR A 13 -13.31 5.92 4.92
N VAL A 14 -13.94 6.83 4.17
CA VAL A 14 -14.03 6.75 2.70
C VAL A 14 -12.75 7.34 2.10
N SER A 15 -11.83 6.48 1.66
CA SER A 15 -10.65 6.86 0.87
C SER A 15 -10.96 7.19 -0.61
N THR A 16 -9.96 7.75 -1.29
CA THR A 16 -9.97 8.03 -2.74
C THR A 16 -10.16 6.77 -3.59
N GLU A 17 -9.66 5.63 -3.13
CA GLU A 17 -9.81 4.32 -3.79
C GLU A 17 -11.30 3.92 -3.87
N HIS A 18 -12.05 4.11 -2.79
CA HIS A 18 -13.49 3.85 -2.76
C HIS A 18 -14.26 4.75 -3.73
N LEU A 19 -13.85 6.01 -3.84
CA LEU A 19 -14.41 6.97 -4.79
C LEU A 19 -14.12 6.54 -6.22
N LEU A 20 -12.88 6.15 -6.53
CA LEU A 20 -12.48 5.76 -7.88
C LEU A 20 -13.23 4.52 -8.37
N VAL A 21 -13.36 3.49 -7.53
CA VAL A 21 -14.19 2.30 -7.85
C VAL A 21 -15.66 2.70 -7.97
N GLY A 22 -16.13 3.62 -7.13
CA GLY A 22 -17.48 4.17 -7.22
C GLY A 22 -17.74 4.81 -8.59
N LEU A 23 -16.86 5.70 -9.04
CA LEU A 23 -16.93 6.37 -10.34
C LEU A 23 -16.90 5.39 -11.51
N ALA A 24 -16.09 4.33 -11.42
CA ALA A 24 -16.05 3.29 -12.45
C ALA A 24 -17.33 2.42 -12.47
N THR A 25 -18.06 2.33 -11.36
CA THR A 25 -19.25 1.48 -11.20
C THR A 25 -20.55 2.18 -11.57
N ASP A 26 -20.68 3.49 -11.27
CA ASP A 26 -21.96 4.22 -11.34
C ASP A 26 -22.44 4.52 -12.77
N GLY A 27 -21.58 4.27 -13.78
CA GLY A 27 -21.89 4.53 -15.19
C GLY A 27 -21.62 5.98 -15.61
N GLY A 28 -22.11 6.35 -16.80
CA GLY A 28 -21.91 7.68 -17.38
C GLY A 28 -20.52 7.91 -17.99
N GLN A 29 -20.25 9.16 -18.39
CA GLN A 29 -19.07 9.50 -19.19
C GLN A 29 -17.74 9.17 -18.51
N VAL A 30 -17.65 9.36 -17.18
CA VAL A 30 -16.44 9.05 -16.41
C VAL A 30 -16.20 7.54 -16.35
N ALA A 31 -17.25 6.74 -16.12
CA ALA A 31 -17.12 5.29 -16.11
C ALA A 31 -16.69 4.74 -17.47
N GLU A 32 -17.26 5.27 -18.57
CA GLU A 32 -16.88 4.86 -19.93
C GLU A 32 -15.44 5.26 -20.26
N LEU A 33 -15.01 6.47 -19.86
CA LEU A 33 -13.62 6.89 -20.00
C LEU A 33 -12.67 5.95 -19.25
N LEU A 34 -12.96 5.65 -17.98
CA LEU A 34 -12.13 4.75 -17.17
C LEU A 34 -12.05 3.34 -17.78
N LYS A 35 -13.19 2.78 -18.19
CA LYS A 35 -13.23 1.47 -18.88
C LYS A 35 -12.43 1.47 -20.18
N SER A 36 -12.50 2.55 -20.97
CA SER A 36 -11.73 2.68 -22.22
C SER A 36 -10.22 2.64 -22.01
N GLN A 37 -9.76 3.01 -20.80
CA GLN A 37 -8.35 2.95 -20.39
C GLN A 37 -8.01 1.65 -19.63
N GLY A 38 -8.92 0.67 -19.60
CA GLY A 38 -8.74 -0.59 -18.88
C GLY A 38 -8.98 -0.51 -17.36
N ALA A 39 -9.33 0.66 -16.82
CA ALA A 39 -9.67 0.88 -15.42
C ALA A 39 -11.12 0.45 -15.11
N THR A 40 -11.40 -0.83 -15.33
CA THR A 40 -12.70 -1.43 -14.97
C THR A 40 -12.84 -1.52 -13.45
N PRO A 41 -14.07 -1.58 -12.90
CA PRO A 41 -14.27 -1.73 -11.46
C PRO A 41 -13.51 -2.92 -10.86
N GLN A 42 -13.44 -4.04 -11.57
CA GLN A 42 -12.71 -5.22 -11.12
C GLN A 42 -11.20 -4.98 -11.15
N ALA A 43 -10.66 -4.45 -12.26
CA ALA A 43 -9.23 -4.16 -12.38
C ALA A 43 -8.75 -3.18 -11.30
N LEU A 44 -9.58 -2.19 -10.95
CA LEU A 44 -9.29 -1.25 -9.86
C LEU A 44 -9.27 -1.93 -8.50
N LEU A 45 -10.23 -2.82 -8.21
CA LEU A 45 -10.26 -3.58 -6.96
C LEU A 45 -9.01 -4.47 -6.83
N ASP A 46 -8.66 -5.20 -7.89
CA ASP A 46 -7.49 -6.08 -7.90
C ASP A 46 -6.18 -5.28 -7.76
N ALA A 47 -6.11 -4.08 -8.35
CA ALA A 47 -4.95 -3.19 -8.21
C ALA A 47 -4.83 -2.65 -6.79
N PHE A 48 -5.95 -2.26 -6.16
CA PHE A 48 -5.92 -1.76 -4.78
C PHE A 48 -5.53 -2.83 -3.77
N GLU A 49 -5.97 -4.08 -3.94
CA GLU A 49 -5.51 -5.17 -3.08
C GLU A 49 -3.99 -5.36 -3.15
N LYS A 50 -3.39 -5.19 -4.34
CA LYS A 50 -1.92 -5.27 -4.51
C LYS A 50 -1.17 -4.10 -3.87
N VAL A 51 -1.74 -2.89 -3.93
CA VAL A 51 -1.09 -1.68 -3.41
C VAL A 51 -1.29 -1.54 -1.90
N ARG A 52 -2.50 -1.80 -1.38
CA ARG A 52 -2.85 -1.67 0.04
C ARG A 52 -2.60 -2.94 0.86
N GLY A 53 -2.56 -4.10 0.21
CA GLY A 53 -2.57 -5.39 0.91
C GLY A 53 -3.78 -5.51 1.84
N HIS A 54 -3.52 -5.89 3.09
CA HIS A 54 -4.55 -6.01 4.14
C HIS A 54 -4.68 -4.76 5.03
N ALA A 55 -4.09 -3.63 4.63
CA ALA A 55 -4.22 -2.40 5.39
C ALA A 55 -5.66 -1.89 5.37
N ARG A 56 -6.13 -1.40 6.53
CA ARG A 56 -7.44 -0.74 6.68
C ARG A 56 -7.24 0.77 6.81
N VAL A 57 -8.21 1.53 6.31
CA VAL A 57 -8.25 2.99 6.41
C VAL A 57 -8.91 3.37 7.73
N THR A 58 -8.09 3.52 8.76
CA THR A 58 -8.53 3.85 10.13
C THR A 58 -8.20 5.29 10.56
N SER A 59 -7.76 6.14 9.63
CA SER A 59 -7.51 7.56 9.88
C SER A 59 -7.99 8.41 8.71
N GLU A 60 -8.17 9.70 8.94
CA GLU A 60 -8.52 10.68 7.90
C GLU A 60 -7.36 10.96 6.93
N THR A 61 -6.12 10.66 7.34
CA THR A 61 -4.90 10.82 6.54
C THR A 61 -4.17 9.49 6.32
N PRO A 62 -4.79 8.49 5.69
CA PRO A 62 -4.18 7.18 5.48
C PRO A 62 -2.97 7.26 4.52
N ALA A 63 -2.94 8.25 3.64
CA ALA A 63 -1.81 8.48 2.73
C ALA A 63 -0.49 8.76 3.47
N ASP A 64 -0.53 9.20 4.74
CA ASP A 64 0.68 9.43 5.54
C ASP A 64 1.33 8.14 6.05
N THR A 65 0.56 7.05 6.17
CA THR A 65 1.07 5.74 6.56
C THR A 65 1.44 4.87 5.36
N TYR A 66 0.84 5.12 4.19
CA TYR A 66 1.30 4.52 2.93
C TYR A 66 2.76 4.88 2.68
N GLN A 67 3.56 3.86 2.34
CA GLN A 67 4.97 4.04 1.97
C GLN A 67 5.79 4.77 3.05
N ALA A 68 5.42 4.68 4.32
CA ALA A 68 6.16 5.33 5.42
C ALA A 68 7.65 4.92 5.44
N LEU A 69 7.96 3.68 5.04
CA LEU A 69 9.34 3.21 4.89
C LEU A 69 10.08 3.91 3.74
N GLU A 70 9.43 4.16 2.60
CA GLU A 70 10.04 4.91 1.49
C GLU A 70 10.16 6.40 1.82
N LYS A 71 9.20 6.95 2.57
CA LYS A 71 9.12 8.37 2.92
C LYS A 71 10.09 8.76 4.04
N TYR A 72 10.26 7.90 5.05
CA TYR A 72 11.02 8.23 6.27
C TYR A 72 12.09 7.21 6.64
N GLY A 73 12.14 6.06 5.96
CA GLY A 73 13.05 4.98 6.26
C GLY A 73 14.07 4.72 5.15
N VAL A 74 14.98 3.81 5.43
CA VAL A 74 15.91 3.23 4.46
C VAL A 74 15.83 1.71 4.60
N ASP A 75 15.48 1.02 3.53
CA ASP A 75 15.47 -0.44 3.52
C ASP A 75 16.89 -1.00 3.43
N LEU A 76 17.44 -1.41 4.58
CA LEU A 76 18.77 -2.01 4.66
C LEU A 76 18.82 -3.43 4.07
N THR A 77 17.70 -4.15 4.07
CA THR A 77 17.56 -5.50 3.51
C THR A 77 17.73 -5.47 2.00
N GLU A 78 17.05 -4.54 1.33
CA GLU A 78 17.16 -4.37 -0.12
C GLU A 78 18.54 -3.82 -0.52
N ARG A 79 19.13 -2.93 0.29
CA ARG A 79 20.51 -2.48 0.08
C ARG A 79 21.52 -3.63 0.21
N ALA A 80 21.34 -4.54 1.15
CA ALA A 80 22.16 -5.74 1.29
C ALA A 80 22.01 -6.67 0.08
N ARG A 81 20.78 -6.94 -0.37
CA ARG A 81 20.50 -7.77 -1.56
C ARG A 81 21.12 -7.19 -2.84
N SER A 82 21.07 -5.87 -3.00
CA SER A 82 21.67 -5.17 -4.15
C SER A 82 23.18 -4.96 -4.04
N GLY A 83 23.84 -5.49 -3.00
CA GLY A 83 25.30 -5.38 -2.81
C GLY A 83 25.77 -3.96 -2.47
N ARG A 84 24.87 -3.06 -2.06
CA ARG A 84 25.15 -1.66 -1.69
C ARG A 84 25.32 -1.46 -0.19
N LEU A 85 25.61 -2.54 0.53
CA LEU A 85 25.86 -2.56 1.96
C LEU A 85 27.19 -3.29 2.22
N ASP A 86 28.17 -2.57 2.74
CA ASP A 86 29.48 -3.14 3.05
C ASP A 86 29.44 -4.00 4.32
N PRO A 87 30.22 -5.09 4.38
CA PRO A 87 30.31 -5.90 5.58
C PRO A 87 30.97 -5.12 6.72
N VAL A 88 30.39 -5.22 7.91
CA VAL A 88 30.97 -4.64 9.12
C VAL A 88 31.95 -5.64 9.74
N ILE A 89 33.23 -5.26 9.82
CA ILE A 89 34.30 -6.15 10.32
C ILE A 89 34.43 -6.04 11.84
N GLY A 90 34.58 -7.20 12.51
CA GLY A 90 34.93 -7.28 13.93
C GLY A 90 33.77 -7.05 14.91
N ARG A 91 32.51 -7.10 14.45
CA ARG A 91 31.30 -6.94 15.27
C ARG A 91 30.43 -8.20 15.34
N ASP A 92 31.02 -9.36 15.09
CA ASP A 92 30.31 -10.65 15.01
C ASP A 92 29.55 -10.99 16.31
N SER A 93 30.11 -10.62 17.47
CA SER A 93 29.54 -10.95 18.77
C SER A 93 28.30 -10.14 19.10
N GLU A 94 28.31 -8.84 18.76
CA GLU A 94 27.20 -7.92 18.92
C GLU A 94 26.08 -8.27 17.96
N ILE A 95 26.42 -8.53 16.68
CA ILE A 95 25.46 -8.95 15.66
C ILE A 95 24.77 -10.25 16.11
N ARG A 96 25.53 -11.25 16.58
CA ARG A 96 24.96 -12.51 17.09
C ARG A 96 24.03 -12.29 18.28
N ARG A 97 24.38 -11.39 19.21
CA ARG A 97 23.55 -11.08 20.37
C ARG A 97 22.22 -10.42 19.96
N VAL A 98 22.24 -9.49 19.00
CA VAL A 98 21.02 -8.84 18.50
C VAL A 98 20.09 -9.88 17.86
N VAL A 99 20.63 -10.76 17.01
CA VAL A 99 19.85 -11.82 16.34
C VAL A 99 19.26 -12.82 17.35
N GLN A 100 19.90 -13.05 18.49
CA GLN A 100 19.36 -13.95 19.52
C GLN A 100 18.17 -13.34 20.28
N VAL A 101 18.13 -12.01 20.41
CA VAL A 101 17.11 -11.29 21.20
C VAL A 101 15.87 -10.97 20.37
N LEU A 102 16.04 -10.67 19.08
CA LEU A 102 14.96 -10.44 18.12
C LEU A 102 14.35 -11.75 17.63
#